data_AF-G2KMS5-F1
#
_entry.id   AF-G2KMS5-F1
#
_cell.length_a   1.000
_cell.length_b   1.000
_cell.length_c   1.000
_cell.angle_alpha   90.00
_cell.angle_beta   90.00
_cell.angle_gamma   90.00
#
_symmetry.space_group_name_H-M   'P 1'
#
loop_
_entity.id
_entity.type
_entity.pdbx_description
1 polymer ?
#
loop_
_entity_poly.entity_id
_entity_poly.type
_entity_poly.pdbx_seq_one_letter_code
_entity_poly.pdbx_strand_id
1 'polypeptide(L)'
;MDTTQFNEIMPETDERVICIRVDKPISGEGYKTQFLPLVQKMAADHGEIRMVLLFEKFLGWEEEAAMADLASTLFLARHLKKLAIVNLPEKMVQYVGMRQAALKTDLRIFNTDQFQDALAWARI
;
A
#
# COMPACT_ATOMS: atom_id res chain seq x y z
N MET A 1 19.84 -10.09 -0.46
CA MET A 1 18.83 -10.20 0.60
C MET A 1 17.62 -10.82 -0.04
N ASP A 2 17.21 -12.00 0.42
CA ASP A 2 16.03 -12.70 -0.09
C ASP A 2 14.78 -11.88 0.23
N THR A 3 14.24 -11.17 -0.77
CA THR A 3 12.94 -10.44 -0.67
C THR A 3 11.74 -11.39 -0.65
N THR A 4 11.98 -12.70 -0.65
CA THR A 4 10.99 -13.77 -0.72
C THR A 4 10.21 -14.00 0.57
N GLN A 5 10.54 -13.33 1.67
CA GLN A 5 9.84 -13.50 2.95
C GLN A 5 8.59 -12.61 3.09
N PHE A 6 8.56 -11.44 2.44
CA PHE A 6 7.51 -10.43 2.63
C PHE A 6 6.80 -10.08 1.32
N ASN A 7 5.75 -9.26 1.40
CA ASN A 7 5.06 -8.74 0.22
C ASN A 7 6.07 -8.00 -0.69
N GLU A 8 5.95 -8.22 -1.98
CA GLU A 8 6.98 -7.78 -2.92
C GLU A 8 6.80 -6.31 -3.30
N ILE A 9 7.90 -5.55 -3.26
CA ILE A 9 8.00 -4.25 -3.92
C ILE A 9 8.24 -4.49 -5.41
N MET A 10 7.25 -4.15 -6.22
CA MET A 10 7.23 -4.47 -7.65
C MET A 10 8.18 -3.55 -8.46
N PRO A 11 8.70 -4.00 -9.61
CA PRO A 11 9.59 -3.20 -10.47
C PRO A 11 8.96 -1.94 -11.04
N GLU A 12 7.63 -1.82 -11.02
CA GLU A 12 6.90 -0.61 -11.39
C GLU A 12 6.99 0.50 -10.34
N THR A 13 7.59 0.21 -9.17
CA THR A 13 7.96 1.22 -8.19
C THR A 13 9.02 2.14 -8.77
N ASP A 14 8.75 3.44 -8.75
CA ASP A 14 9.63 4.49 -9.25
C ASP A 14 9.62 5.71 -8.31
N GLU A 15 10.20 6.83 -8.72
CA GLU A 15 10.24 8.09 -7.95
C GLU A 15 8.85 8.72 -7.72
N ARG A 16 7.81 8.26 -8.43
CA ARG A 16 6.47 8.84 -8.39
C ARG A 16 5.48 7.97 -7.65
N VAL A 17 5.61 6.65 -7.74
CA VAL A 17 4.65 5.69 -7.21
C VAL A 17 5.34 4.48 -6.59
N ILE A 18 4.84 4.05 -5.43
CA ILE A 18 5.17 2.78 -4.80
C ILE A 18 4.19 1.72 -5.28
N CYS A 19 4.69 0.59 -5.79
CA CYS A 19 3.86 -0.52 -6.23
C CYS A 19 4.19 -1.77 -5.41
N ILE A 20 3.20 -2.32 -4.70
CA ILE A 20 3.37 -3.49 -3.83
C ILE A 20 2.43 -4.60 -4.26
N ARG A 21 2.99 -5.79 -4.42
CA ARG A 21 2.23 -7.03 -4.62
C ARG A 21 2.01 -7.71 -3.28
N VAL A 22 0.74 -7.87 -2.91
CA VAL A 22 0.31 -8.59 -1.71
C VAL A 22 0.04 -10.05 -2.09
N ASP A 23 1.08 -10.86 -1.97
CA ASP A 23 1.10 -12.30 -2.26
C ASP A 23 1.37 -13.16 -1.00
N LYS A 24 1.69 -12.50 0.12
CA LYS A 24 2.04 -13.12 1.41
C LYS A 24 1.19 -12.52 2.53
N PRO A 25 1.17 -13.14 3.74
CA PRO A 25 0.59 -12.49 4.91
C PRO A 25 1.25 -11.13 5.11
N ILE A 26 0.45 -10.11 5.43
CA ILE A 26 1.01 -8.82 5.80
C ILE A 26 1.62 -8.99 7.20
N SER A 27 2.95 -9.06 7.28
CA SER A 27 3.66 -9.33 8.53
C SER A 27 4.14 -8.05 9.22
N GLY A 28 4.27 -8.10 10.55
CA GLY A 28 4.73 -6.95 11.33
C GLY A 28 6.17 -6.59 10.98
N GLU A 29 6.99 -7.60 10.72
CA GLU A 29 8.37 -7.45 10.31
C GLU A 29 8.48 -6.84 8.91
N GLY A 30 7.74 -7.36 7.92
CA GLY A 30 7.74 -6.81 6.57
C GLY A 30 7.23 -5.36 6.54
N TYR A 31 6.23 -5.04 7.36
CA TYR A 31 5.74 -3.69 7.52
C TYR A 31 6.81 -2.73 8.05
N LYS A 32 7.55 -3.14 9.08
CA LYS A 32 8.58 -2.29 9.72
C LYS A 32 9.88 -2.19 8.91
N THR A 33 10.28 -3.27 8.25
CA THR A 33 11.58 -3.36 7.59
C THR A 33 11.55 -2.98 6.11
N GLN A 34 10.39 -3.10 5.44
CA GLN A 34 10.25 -2.76 4.03
C GLN A 34 9.25 -1.61 3.82
N PHE A 35 8.00 -1.78 4.28
CA PHE A 35 6.93 -0.84 3.95
C PHE A 35 7.17 0.56 4.53
N LEU A 36 7.40 0.67 5.84
CA LEU A 36 7.57 1.96 6.52
C LEU A 36 8.78 2.75 5.99
N PRO A 37 9.99 2.17 5.87
CA PRO A 37 11.13 2.88 5.30
C PRO A 37 10.86 3.37 3.87
N LEU A 38 10.16 2.57 3.06
CA LEU A 38 9.83 2.92 1.68
C LEU A 38 8.90 4.13 1.59
N VAL A 39 7.79 4.14 2.36
CA VAL A 39 6.85 5.28 2.36
C VAL A 39 7.45 6.53 3.01
N GLN A 40 8.31 6.36 4.02
CA GLN A 40 9.03 7.47 4.64
C GLN A 40 10.02 8.11 3.67
N LYS A 41 10.78 7.29 2.92
CA LYS A 41 11.69 7.79 1.88
C LYS A 41 10.94 8.55 0.80
N MET A 42 9.86 7.99 0.26
CA MET A 42 9.01 8.64 -0.74
C MET A 42 8.49 10.00 -0.25
N ALA A 43 7.99 10.05 0.99
CA ALA A 43 7.53 11.31 1.58
C ALA A 43 8.66 12.32 1.80
N ALA A 44 9.87 11.86 2.18
CA ALA A 44 11.02 12.73 2.38
C ALA A 44 11.53 13.32 1.06
N ASP A 45 11.60 12.50 0.02
CA ASP A 45 12.15 12.88 -1.28
C ASP A 45 11.16 13.75 -2.10
N HIS A 46 9.86 13.47 -2.00
CA HIS A 46 8.84 14.07 -2.89
C HIS A 46 7.73 14.84 -2.15
N GLY A 47 7.71 14.82 -0.82
CA GLY A 47 6.69 15.48 0.02
C GLY A 47 5.33 14.77 0.06
N GLU A 48 5.07 13.86 -0.88
CA GLU A 48 3.82 13.14 -1.05
C GLU A 48 4.08 11.66 -1.37
N ILE A 49 3.14 10.81 -1.00
CA ILE A 49 3.15 9.37 -1.24
C ILE A 49 2.03 9.04 -2.21
N ARG A 50 2.34 8.24 -3.23
CA ARG A 50 1.35 7.61 -4.10
C ARG A 50 1.61 6.12 -4.15
N MET A 51 0.54 5.33 -4.11
CA MET A 51 0.66 3.88 -3.97
C MET A 51 -0.30 3.12 -4.88
N VAL A 52 0.16 1.95 -5.32
CA VAL A 52 -0.65 0.88 -5.89
C VAL A 52 -0.44 -0.37 -5.05
N LEU A 53 -1.53 -0.95 -4.55
CA LEU A 53 -1.54 -2.25 -3.88
C LEU A 53 -2.22 -3.27 -4.79
N LEU A 54 -1.46 -4.24 -5.29
CA LEU A 54 -1.98 -5.37 -6.07
C LEU A 54 -2.20 -6.56 -5.15
N PHE A 55 -3.45 -6.90 -4.87
CA PHE A 55 -3.78 -8.09 -4.10
C PHE A 55 -3.83 -9.32 -5.01
N GLU A 56 -2.73 -10.06 -5.11
CA GLU A 56 -2.73 -11.36 -5.80
C GLU A 56 -3.43 -12.41 -4.93
N LYS A 57 -3.10 -12.45 -3.64
CA LYS A 57 -3.77 -13.30 -2.65
C LYS A 57 -3.69 -12.70 -1.26
N PHE A 58 -4.84 -12.41 -0.66
CA PHE A 58 -4.86 -11.94 0.72
C PHE A 58 -4.95 -13.09 1.72
N LEU A 59 -3.81 -13.35 2.38
CA LEU A 59 -3.63 -14.42 3.36
C LEU A 59 -3.91 -13.98 4.80
N GLY A 60 -4.27 -12.71 5.02
CA GLY A 60 -4.52 -12.16 6.35
C GLY A 60 -3.45 -11.17 6.79
N TRP A 61 -3.59 -10.74 8.04
CA TRP A 61 -2.79 -9.69 8.64
C TRP A 61 -2.38 -10.08 10.06
N GLU A 62 -1.09 -9.94 10.37
CA GLU A 62 -0.59 -10.10 11.75
C GLU A 62 -1.00 -8.91 12.62
N GLU A 63 -1.19 -9.16 13.92
CA GLU A 63 -1.59 -8.14 14.89
C GLU A 63 -0.55 -7.01 14.98
N GLU A 64 0.73 -7.35 14.99
CA GLU A 64 1.83 -6.39 15.04
C GLU A 64 1.84 -5.47 13.82
N ALA A 65 1.45 -5.99 12.66
CA ALA A 65 1.34 -5.21 11.45
C ALA A 65 0.12 -4.28 11.51
N ALA A 66 -0.99 -4.73 12.10
CA ALA A 66 -2.14 -3.88 12.37
C ALA A 66 -1.82 -2.72 13.32
N MET A 67 -1.04 -2.99 14.37
CA MET A 67 -0.57 -1.95 15.28
C MET A 67 0.38 -0.96 14.61
N ALA A 68 1.30 -1.44 13.76
CA ALA A 68 2.21 -0.58 13.03
C ALA A 68 1.50 0.32 12.01
N ASP A 69 0.47 -0.20 11.34
CA ASP A 69 -0.38 0.57 10.43
C ASP A 69 -1.26 1.58 11.18
N LEU A 70 -1.78 1.24 12.35
CA LEU A 70 -2.46 2.20 13.22
C LEU A 70 -1.49 3.34 13.63
N ALA A 71 -0.29 2.99 14.11
CA ALA A 71 0.71 3.96 14.55
C ALA A 71 1.20 4.89 13.42
N SER A 72 1.21 4.41 12.17
CA SER A 72 1.61 5.19 10.99
C SER A 72 0.47 5.94 10.31
N THR A 73 -0.78 5.78 10.78
CA THR A 73 -1.96 6.42 10.18
C THR A 73 -1.83 7.92 10.05
N LEU A 74 -1.37 8.62 11.09
CA LEU A 74 -1.27 10.08 11.06
C LEU A 74 -0.21 10.56 10.05
N PHE A 75 0.91 9.83 9.96
CA PHE A 75 1.95 10.10 8.97
C PHE A 75 1.40 9.88 7.56
N LEU A 76 0.76 8.73 7.31
CA LEU A 76 0.16 8.42 6.02
C LEU A 76 -0.94 9.42 5.67
N ALA A 77 -1.81 9.80 6.60
CA ALA A 77 -2.86 10.79 6.35
C ALA A 77 -2.32 12.17 5.93
N ARG A 78 -1.10 12.51 6.34
CA ARG A 78 -0.45 13.78 5.97
C ARG A 78 0.20 13.73 4.59
N HIS A 79 0.69 12.57 4.16
CA HIS A 79 1.53 12.46 2.96
C HIS A 79 0.91 11.63 1.83
N LEU A 80 0.02 10.68 2.14
CA LEU A 80 -0.63 9.80 1.17
C LEU A 80 -1.68 10.55 0.37
N LYS A 81 -1.36 10.82 -0.88
CA LYS A 81 -2.20 11.59 -1.80
C LYS A 81 -3.11 10.70 -2.65
N LYS A 82 -2.57 9.57 -3.10
CA LYS A 82 -3.28 8.59 -3.94
C LYS A 82 -3.02 7.17 -3.48
N LEU A 83 -4.08 6.39 -3.41
CA LEU A 83 -4.03 4.95 -3.15
C LEU A 83 -4.90 4.22 -4.18
N ALA A 84 -4.26 3.51 -5.10
CA ALA A 84 -4.93 2.56 -5.96
C ALA A 84 -4.89 1.17 -5.31
N ILE A 85 -6.01 0.47 -5.28
CA ILE A 85 -6.07 -0.92 -4.85
C ILE A 85 -6.59 -1.77 -5.99
N VAL A 86 -5.80 -2.74 -6.40
CA VAL A 86 -6.13 -3.67 -7.49
C VAL A 86 -6.51 -5.02 -6.87
N ASN A 87 -7.66 -5.55 -7.27
CA ASN A 87 -8.21 -6.83 -6.80
C ASN A 87 -8.48 -6.88 -5.28
N LEU A 88 -9.08 -5.82 -4.73
CA LEU A 88 -9.40 -5.72 -3.30
C LEU A 88 -10.24 -6.93 -2.82
N PRO A 89 -9.79 -7.71 -1.81
CA PRO A 89 -10.59 -8.79 -1.26
C PRO A 89 -11.89 -8.28 -0.63
N GLU A 90 -13.01 -8.97 -0.84
CA GLU A 90 -14.33 -8.56 -0.30
C GLU A 90 -14.31 -8.31 1.22
N LYS A 91 -13.64 -9.17 1.98
CA LYS A 91 -13.47 -9.02 3.44
C LYS A 91 -12.68 -7.79 3.88
N MET A 92 -11.97 -7.13 2.97
CA MET A 92 -11.20 -5.90 3.23
C MET A 92 -11.96 -4.64 2.81
N VAL A 93 -13.10 -4.74 2.11
CA VAL A 93 -13.86 -3.58 1.61
C VAL A 93 -14.27 -2.64 2.73
N GLN A 94 -14.84 -3.18 3.81
CA GLN A 94 -15.26 -2.38 4.96
C GLN A 94 -14.08 -1.68 5.64
N TYR A 95 -12.98 -2.42 5.83
CA TYR A 95 -11.76 -1.90 6.43
C TYR A 95 -11.16 -0.75 5.60
N VAL A 96 -11.07 -0.93 4.28
CA VAL A 96 -10.56 0.09 3.36
C VAL A 96 -11.43 1.33 3.35
N GLY A 97 -12.76 1.18 3.37
CA GLY A 97 -13.69 2.32 3.45
C GLY A 97 -13.49 3.15 4.72
N MET A 98 -13.32 2.49 5.88
CA MET A 98 -13.00 3.19 7.14
C MET A 98 -11.64 3.89 7.07
N ARG A 99 -10.64 3.21 6.51
CA ARG A 99 -9.28 3.74 6.32
C ARG A 99 -9.24 4.96 5.40
N GLN A 100 -10.01 4.96 4.31
CA GLN A 100 -10.08 6.08 3.38
C GLN A 100 -10.50 7.38 4.09
N ALA A 101 -11.53 7.30 4.93
CA ALA A 101 -12.01 8.45 5.70
C ALA A 101 -10.93 8.99 6.68
N ALA A 102 -10.16 8.09 7.30
CA ALA A 102 -9.06 8.47 8.19
C ALA A 102 -7.87 9.07 7.45
N LEU A 103 -7.53 8.54 6.27
CA LEU A 103 -6.35 8.93 5.49
C LEU A 103 -6.56 10.17 4.62
N LYS A 104 -7.82 10.58 4.36
CA LYS A 104 -8.15 11.71 3.46
C LYS A 104 -7.47 11.62 2.08
N THR A 105 -7.19 10.40 1.64
CA THR A 105 -6.50 10.11 0.37
C THR A 105 -7.51 9.95 -0.75
N ASP A 106 -7.11 10.29 -1.98
CA ASP A 106 -7.86 9.88 -3.17
C ASP A 106 -7.66 8.37 -3.35
N LEU A 107 -8.72 7.59 -3.14
CA LEU A 107 -8.69 6.14 -3.18
C LEU A 107 -9.51 5.64 -4.36
N ARG A 108 -8.93 4.73 -5.15
CA ARG A 108 -9.64 4.04 -6.22
C ARG A 108 -9.38 2.54 -6.18
N ILE A 109 -10.43 1.78 -6.41
CA ILE A 109 -10.39 0.32 -6.50
C ILE A 109 -10.51 -0.07 -7.98
N PHE A 110 -9.67 -0.99 -8.41
CA PHE A 110 -9.55 -1.51 -9.77
C PHE A 110 -9.66 -3.03 -9.76
N ASN A 111 -10.13 -3.60 -10.87
CA ASN A 111 -10.11 -5.05 -11.08
C ASN A 111 -8.71 -5.53 -11.49
N THR A 112 -8.46 -6.84 -11.39
CA THR A 112 -7.16 -7.46 -11.69
C THR A 112 -6.63 -7.12 -13.09
N ASP A 113 -7.50 -7.04 -14.09
CA ASP A 113 -7.18 -6.71 -15.48
C ASP A 113 -6.88 -5.21 -15.69
N GLN A 114 -7.16 -4.37 -14.70
CA GLN A 114 -6.97 -2.93 -14.74
C GLN A 114 -5.71 -2.46 -13.99
N PHE A 115 -4.75 -3.36 -13.76
CA PHE A 115 -3.50 -3.00 -13.07
C PHE A 115 -2.73 -1.85 -13.76
N GLN A 116 -2.68 -1.85 -15.09
CA GLN A 116 -2.02 -0.77 -15.84
C GLN A 116 -2.77 0.56 -15.72
N ASP A 117 -4.11 0.54 -15.67
CA ASP A 117 -4.92 1.74 -15.45
C ASP A 117 -4.70 2.30 -14.04
N ALA A 118 -4.59 1.42 -13.04
CA ALA A 118 -4.29 1.80 -11.67
C ALA A 118 -2.93 2.50 -11.53
N LEU A 119 -1.89 1.94 -12.18
CA LEU A 119 -0.57 2.55 -12.26
C LEU A 119 -0.59 3.91 -12.95
N ALA A 120 -1.23 4.00 -14.11
CA ALA A 120 -1.35 5.26 -14.85
C ALA A 120 -2.06 6.33 -14.02
N TRP A 121 -3.18 5.97 -13.40
CA TRP A 121 -3.95 6.87 -12.56
C TRP A 121 -3.17 7.34 -11.31
N ALA A 122 -2.43 6.43 -10.68
CA ALA A 122 -1.62 6.75 -9.52
C ALA A 122 -0.50 7.72 -9.87
N ARG A 123 0.14 7.63 -11.05
CA ARG A 123 1.28 8.50 -11.41
C ARG A 123 0.93 9.97 -11.65
N ILE A 124 -0.29 10.26 -12.09
CA ILE A 124 -0.75 11.61 -12.46
C ILE A 124 -0.91 12.46 -11.20
#